data_AF-A0AAE1TAN7-F1
#
_entry.id   AF-A0AAE1TAN7-F1
#
_cell.length_a   1.000
_cell.length_b   1.000
_cell.length_c   1.000
_cell.angle_alpha   90.00
_cell.angle_beta   90.00
_cell.angle_gamma   90.00
#
_symmetry.space_group_name_H-M   'P 1'
#
loop_
_entity.id
_entity.type
_entity.pdbx_description
1 polymer ?
#
loop_
_entity_poly.entity_id
_entity_poly.type
_entity_poly.pdbx_seq_one_letter_code
_entity_poly.pdbx_strand_id
1 'polypeptide(L)'
;MQQQLHHECSWQLGCIHDAAAAASAACCITMQQQLCKMFISWQQKAVEHTVTKYSHAQQSTSVQTRRQGRHGMNTHVVKIANRECSCGKWNQFGIPCSHAQKVCGAYNISAASMVKDYYDVMAYNNTYSKHFEPVQSEDYWDDPNFQLVRPYYPYGHTSWSKSNNTHS
;
A
#
# COMPACT_ATOMS: atom_id res chain seq x y z
N MET A 1 -22.88 3.07 -0.58
CA MET A 1 -21.62 3.01 -1.36
C MET A 1 -21.24 1.58 -1.77
N GLN A 2 -21.39 0.56 -0.91
CA GLN A 2 -21.15 -0.84 -1.31
C GLN A 2 -22.13 -1.38 -2.37
N GLN A 3 -23.38 -0.88 -2.44
CA GLN A 3 -24.35 -1.43 -3.40
C GLN A 3 -24.20 -0.95 -4.85
N GLN A 4 -23.53 0.19 -5.10
CA GLN A 4 -23.36 0.71 -6.47
C GLN A 4 -22.21 0.03 -7.23
N LEU A 5 -21.15 -0.39 -6.53
CA LEU A 5 -20.00 -1.04 -7.17
C LEU A 5 -20.27 -2.48 -7.65
N HIS A 6 -21.27 -3.16 -7.06
CA HIS A 6 -21.61 -4.53 -7.48
C HIS A 6 -22.42 -4.59 -8.77
N HIS A 7 -23.19 -3.54 -9.11
CA HIS A 7 -24.10 -3.56 -10.26
C HIS A 7 -23.41 -3.25 -11.59
N GLU A 8 -22.29 -2.54 -11.56
CA GLU A 8 -21.49 -2.21 -12.76
C GLU A 8 -20.60 -3.39 -13.21
N CYS A 9 -20.32 -4.35 -12.33
CA CYS A 9 -19.45 -5.50 -12.61
C CYS A 9 -20.16 -6.65 -13.37
N SER A 10 -21.50 -6.63 -13.46
CA SER A 10 -22.28 -7.74 -14.02
C SER A 10 -22.39 -7.74 -15.55
N TRP A 11 -22.04 -6.65 -16.23
CA TRP A 11 -22.19 -6.53 -17.70
C TRP A 11 -20.88 -6.76 -18.48
N GLN A 12 -19.76 -7.03 -17.81
CA GLN A 12 -18.47 -7.29 -18.46
C GLN A 12 -18.02 -8.76 -18.39
N LEU A 13 -18.82 -9.66 -17.80
CA LEU A 13 -18.51 -11.09 -17.68
C LEU A 13 -18.89 -11.94 -18.91
N GLY A 14 -19.22 -11.29 -20.03
CA GLY A 14 -19.34 -11.98 -21.32
C GLY A 14 -17.97 -12.15 -21.96
N CYS A 15 -17.44 -13.38 -21.94
CA CYS A 15 -16.24 -13.85 -22.64
C CYS A 15 -14.89 -13.66 -21.91
N ILE A 16 -14.65 -14.46 -20.86
CA ILE A 16 -13.28 -14.73 -20.38
C ILE A 16 -12.95 -16.20 -20.70
N HIS A 17 -12.35 -16.44 -21.87
CA HIS A 17 -11.70 -17.73 -22.19
C HIS A 17 -10.19 -17.69 -21.95
N ASP A 18 -9.70 -16.70 -21.19
CA ASP A 18 -8.26 -16.53 -20.91
C ASP A 18 -7.96 -16.65 -19.41
N ALA A 19 -7.27 -17.73 -19.03
CA ALA A 19 -6.86 -17.99 -17.65
C ALA A 19 -5.92 -16.91 -17.08
N ALA A 20 -5.15 -16.23 -17.95
CA ALA A 20 -4.29 -15.12 -17.57
C ALA A 20 -5.08 -13.88 -17.12
N ALA A 21 -6.21 -13.59 -17.78
CA ALA A 21 -7.10 -12.49 -17.41
C ALA A 21 -7.80 -12.77 -16.07
N ALA A 22 -8.21 -14.02 -15.82
CA ALA A 22 -8.81 -14.44 -14.55
C ALA A 22 -7.82 -14.35 -13.36
N ALA A 23 -6.55 -14.72 -13.57
CA ALA A 23 -5.51 -14.61 -12.54
C ALA A 23 -5.16 -13.15 -12.21
N SER A 24 -5.09 -12.27 -13.22
CA SER A 24 -4.88 -10.84 -13.04
C SER A 24 -6.04 -10.18 -12.27
N ALA A 25 -7.28 -10.54 -12.60
CA ALA A 25 -8.47 -10.05 -11.90
C ALA A 25 -8.50 -10.52 -10.42
N ALA A 26 -8.16 -11.78 -10.14
CA ALA A 26 -8.06 -12.29 -8.76
C ALA A 26 -6.95 -11.58 -7.95
N CYS A 27 -5.81 -11.30 -8.58
CA CYS A 27 -4.72 -10.53 -7.95
C CYS A 27 -5.17 -9.09 -7.64
N CYS A 28 -5.84 -8.42 -8.58
CA CYS A 28 -6.44 -7.10 -8.39
C CYS A 28 -7.38 -7.06 -7.17
N ILE A 29 -8.27 -8.04 -7.07
CA ILE A 29 -9.26 -8.12 -5.99
C ILE A 29 -8.57 -8.31 -4.63
N THR A 30 -7.56 -9.17 -4.55
CA THR A 30 -6.84 -9.40 -3.28
C THR A 30 -6.01 -8.20 -2.84
N MET A 31 -5.35 -7.51 -3.78
CA MET A 31 -4.67 -6.24 -3.49
C MET A 31 -5.65 -5.20 -2.97
N GLN A 32 -6.77 -4.98 -3.65
CA GLN A 32 -7.77 -3.99 -3.23
C GLN A 32 -8.35 -4.31 -1.84
N GLN A 33 -8.58 -5.58 -1.54
CA GLN A 33 -9.04 -6.01 -0.22
C GLN A 33 -8.02 -5.69 0.90
N GLN A 34 -6.73 -5.90 0.66
CA GLN A 34 -5.68 -5.58 1.65
C GLN A 34 -5.59 -4.07 1.91
N LEU A 35 -5.67 -3.25 0.86
CA LEU A 35 -5.66 -1.79 0.97
C LEU A 35 -6.86 -1.29 1.77
N CYS A 36 -8.07 -1.79 1.48
CA CYS A 36 -9.28 -1.46 2.21
C CYS A 36 -9.17 -1.85 3.70
N LYS A 37 -8.68 -3.06 4.00
CA LYS A 37 -8.45 -3.51 5.39
C LYS A 37 -7.51 -2.56 6.13
N MET A 38 -6.39 -2.19 5.50
CA MET A 38 -5.42 -1.27 6.09
C MET A 38 -6.03 0.11 6.33
N PHE A 39 -6.69 0.68 5.31
CA PHE A 39 -7.34 1.99 5.38
C PHE A 39 -8.38 2.07 6.50
N ILE A 40 -9.27 1.06 6.61
CA ILE A 40 -10.31 1.00 7.64
C ILE A 40 -9.69 0.87 9.03
N SER A 41 -8.67 0.01 9.19
CA SER A 41 -8.00 -0.17 10.49
C SER A 41 -7.33 1.13 10.98
N TRP A 42 -6.76 1.90 10.05
CA TRP A 42 -6.17 3.19 10.37
C TRP A 42 -7.22 4.25 10.65
N GLN A 43 -8.38 4.17 9.99
CA GLN A 43 -9.49 5.10 10.21
C GLN A 43 -10.06 4.92 11.61
N GLN A 44 -10.24 3.68 12.05
CA GLN A 44 -10.64 3.37 13.42
C GLN A 44 -9.63 3.94 14.44
N LYS A 45 -8.33 3.76 14.20
CA LYS A 45 -7.27 4.34 15.04
C LYS A 45 -7.23 5.87 15.01
N ALA A 46 -7.65 6.50 13.91
CA ALA A 46 -7.66 7.95 13.77
C ALA A 46 -8.60 8.63 14.75
N VAL A 47 -9.70 7.95 15.14
CA VAL A 47 -10.70 8.46 16.08
C VAL A 47 -10.06 8.83 17.43
N GLU A 48 -9.07 8.06 17.86
CA GLU A 48 -8.37 8.28 19.14
C GLU A 48 -7.45 9.50 19.13
N HIS A 49 -7.07 10.02 17.96
CA HIS A 49 -6.13 11.13 17.86
C HIS A 49 -6.79 12.48 17.99
N THR A 50 -6.01 13.49 18.40
CA THR A 50 -6.48 14.87 18.53
C THR A 50 -5.60 15.80 17.69
N VAL A 51 -6.22 16.67 16.90
CA VAL A 51 -5.52 17.75 16.19
C VAL A 51 -5.24 18.86 17.19
N THR A 52 -3.99 19.33 17.27
CA THR A 52 -3.58 20.28 18.31
C THR A 52 -3.12 21.62 17.79
N LYS A 53 -2.48 21.66 16.62
CA LYS A 53 -1.95 22.91 16.06
C LYS A 53 -2.06 22.90 14.55
N TYR A 54 -2.27 24.09 13.99
CA TYR A 54 -2.16 24.36 12.57
C TYR A 54 -1.12 25.45 12.34
N SER A 55 -0.20 25.20 11.41
CA SER A 55 0.81 26.16 10.97
C SER A 55 0.51 26.57 9.54
N HIS A 56 0.01 27.79 9.36
CA HIS A 56 -0.24 28.38 8.04
C HIS A 56 1.07 28.52 7.23
N ALA A 57 2.16 28.96 7.86
CA ALA A 57 3.44 29.21 7.19
C ALA A 57 4.05 27.92 6.60
N GLN A 58 3.84 26.78 7.27
CA GLN A 58 4.37 25.49 6.84
C GLN A 58 3.32 24.59 6.17
N GLN A 59 2.08 25.08 6.06
CA GLN A 59 0.91 24.31 5.62
C GLN A 59 0.82 22.93 6.30
N SER A 60 1.06 22.91 7.62
CA SER A 60 1.23 21.67 8.39
C SER A 60 0.31 21.63 9.60
N THR A 61 -0.13 20.42 9.97
CA THR A 61 -1.02 20.19 11.11
C THR A 61 -0.37 19.21 12.07
N SER A 62 -0.36 19.55 13.36
CA SER A 62 0.10 18.66 14.43
C SER A 62 -1.05 17.82 14.97
N VAL A 63 -0.79 16.52 15.09
CA VAL A 63 -1.71 15.52 15.63
C VAL A 63 -1.05 14.85 16.81
N GLN A 64 -1.76 14.75 17.93
CA GLN A 64 -1.30 13.99 19.08
C GLN A 64 -2.03 12.65 19.18
N THR A 65 -1.26 11.61 19.47
CA THR A 65 -1.81 10.26 19.72
C THR A 65 -2.27 10.14 21.17
N ARG A 66 -3.46 9.60 21.39
CA ARG A 66 -3.95 9.31 22.76
C ARG A 66 -3.08 8.24 23.42
N ARG A 67 -2.85 8.40 24.73
CA ARG A 67 -1.99 7.53 25.55
C ARG A 67 -2.38 6.06 25.44
N GLN A 68 -1.42 5.20 25.11
CA GLN A 68 -1.41 3.80 25.52
C GLN A 68 -0.23 3.58 26.48
N GLY A 69 -0.49 3.44 27.79
CA GLY A 69 0.51 3.07 28.80
C GLY A 69 1.38 4.21 29.36
N ARG A 70 2.63 3.87 29.74
CA ARG A 70 3.61 4.73 30.45
C ARG A 70 4.51 5.57 29.52
N HIS A 71 4.40 5.43 28.20
CA HIS A 71 5.15 6.25 27.24
C HIS A 71 4.39 7.54 26.91
N GLY A 72 5.13 8.63 26.67
CA GLY A 72 4.60 9.98 26.47
C GLY A 72 3.64 10.11 25.28
N MET A 73 2.99 11.27 25.21
CA MET A 73 2.10 11.67 24.11
C MET A 73 2.96 12.00 22.88
N ASN A 74 2.90 11.17 21.84
CA ASN A 74 3.64 11.42 20.60
C ASN A 74 2.89 12.44 19.74
N THR A 75 3.65 13.40 19.20
CA THR A 75 3.13 14.41 18.27
C THR A 75 3.67 14.11 16.87
N HIS A 76 2.77 14.04 15.89
CA HIS A 76 3.10 13.86 14.48
C HIS A 76 2.67 15.07 13.67
N VAL A 77 3.44 15.40 12.64
CA VAL A 77 3.16 16.50 11.73
C VAL A 77 2.65 15.92 10.42
N VAL A 78 1.53 16.44 9.94
CA VAL A 78 0.90 16.07 8.67
C VAL A 78 0.97 17.26 7.72
N LYS A 79 1.44 17.02 6.51
CA LYS A 79 1.42 17.99 5.40
C LYS A 79 0.50 17.44 4.31
N ILE A 80 -0.73 17.93 4.26
CA ILE A 80 -1.76 17.40 3.35
C ILE A 80 -1.39 17.61 1.89
N ALA A 81 -0.89 18.79 1.53
CA ALA A 81 -0.49 19.11 0.15
C ALA A 81 0.60 18.16 -0.37
N ASN A 82 1.55 17.81 0.49
CA ASN A 82 2.65 16.90 0.15
C ASN A 82 2.26 15.42 0.28
N ARG A 83 1.08 15.11 0.82
CA ARG A 83 0.66 13.75 1.18
C ARG A 83 1.65 13.05 2.12
N GLU A 84 2.12 13.79 3.11
CA GLU A 84 3.17 13.36 4.04
C GLU A 84 2.70 13.35 5.49
N CYS A 85 3.25 12.42 6.26
CA CYS A 85 3.16 12.41 7.71
C CYS A 85 4.52 12.05 8.31
N SER A 86 4.92 12.72 9.39
CA SER A 86 6.19 12.47 10.09
C SER A 86 6.31 11.07 10.71
N CYS A 87 5.23 10.29 10.75
CA CYS A 87 5.30 8.87 11.13
C CYS A 87 5.85 7.96 10.00
N GLY A 88 6.08 8.49 8.79
CA GLY A 88 6.63 7.79 7.63
C GLY A 88 5.64 6.89 6.89
N LYS A 89 4.59 6.41 7.56
CA LYS A 89 3.63 5.42 7.01
C LYS A 89 2.96 5.89 5.72
N TRP A 90 2.55 7.16 5.64
CA TRP A 90 1.89 7.64 4.43
C TRP A 90 2.85 7.65 3.22
N ASN A 91 4.10 8.06 3.41
CA ASN A 91 5.08 8.00 2.34
C ASN A 91 5.38 6.54 1.91
N GLN A 92 5.57 5.66 2.89
CA GLN A 92 5.92 4.26 2.69
C GLN A 92 4.81 3.47 1.99
N PHE A 93 3.58 3.59 2.48
CA PHE A 93 2.47 2.78 1.99
C PHE A 93 1.62 3.48 0.94
N GLY A 94 1.82 4.78 0.69
CA GLY A 94 0.96 5.56 -0.22
C GLY A 94 -0.50 5.70 0.20
N ILE A 95 -0.84 5.20 1.40
CA ILE A 95 -2.17 5.27 1.98
C ILE A 95 -2.12 6.22 3.18
N PRO A 96 -3.10 7.13 3.35
CA PRO A 96 -3.14 8.02 4.51
C PRO A 96 -3.17 7.24 5.81
N CYS A 97 -2.14 7.44 6.65
CA CYS A 97 -2.09 6.85 7.99
C CYS A 97 -3.17 7.41 8.91
N SER A 98 -3.33 6.84 10.12
CA SER A 98 -4.34 7.30 11.08
C SER A 98 -4.22 8.78 11.47
N HIS A 99 -3.00 9.35 11.53
CA HIS A 99 -2.82 10.79 11.75
C HIS A 99 -3.32 11.62 10.55
N ALA A 100 -2.98 11.18 9.34
CA ALA A 100 -3.40 11.85 8.11
C ALA A 100 -4.91 11.81 7.94
N GLN A 101 -5.54 10.66 8.18
CA GLN A 101 -7.00 10.54 8.14
C GLN A 101 -7.69 11.43 9.18
N LYS A 102 -7.10 11.60 10.38
CA LYS A 102 -7.61 12.53 11.38
C LYS A 102 -7.56 13.98 10.88
N VAL A 103 -6.47 14.38 10.24
CA VAL A 103 -6.35 15.72 9.63
C VAL A 103 -7.31 15.85 8.45
N CYS A 104 -7.39 14.90 7.54
CA CYS A 104 -8.35 14.94 6.43
C CYS A 104 -9.78 15.18 6.94
N GLY A 105 -10.21 14.48 7.99
CA GLY A 105 -11.51 14.70 8.62
C GLY A 105 -11.69 16.12 9.18
N ALA A 106 -10.67 16.67 9.83
CA ALA A 106 -10.72 18.05 10.35
C ALA A 106 -10.80 19.12 9.24
N TYR A 107 -10.33 18.80 8.03
CA TYR A 107 -10.35 19.69 6.87
C TYR A 107 -11.52 19.40 5.90
N ASN A 108 -12.42 18.48 6.26
CA ASN A 108 -13.48 17.99 5.36
C ASN A 108 -12.95 17.48 4.01
N ILE A 109 -11.76 16.89 4.01
CA ILE A 109 -11.14 16.25 2.85
C ILE A 109 -11.43 14.75 2.89
N SER A 110 -11.83 14.18 1.77
CA SER A 110 -11.91 12.72 1.64
C SER A 110 -10.52 12.11 1.78
N ALA A 111 -10.29 11.33 2.84
CA ALA A 111 -9.03 10.60 2.96
C ALA A 111 -8.85 9.56 1.84
N ALA A 112 -9.93 9.09 1.21
CA ALA A 112 -9.84 8.17 0.08
C ALA A 112 -9.23 8.85 -1.17
N SER A 113 -9.52 10.13 -1.43
CA SER A 113 -8.92 10.87 -2.55
C SER A 113 -7.43 11.20 -2.33
N MET A 114 -6.93 10.93 -1.13
CA MET A 114 -5.55 11.16 -0.70
C MET A 114 -4.66 9.90 -0.84
N VAL A 115 -5.23 8.75 -1.22
CA VAL A 115 -4.49 7.54 -1.60
C VAL A 115 -3.70 7.81 -2.89
N LYS A 116 -2.49 7.24 -3.02
CA LYS A 116 -1.66 7.38 -4.23
C LYS A 116 -2.27 6.63 -5.41
N ASP A 117 -2.10 7.20 -6.60
CA ASP A 117 -2.82 6.79 -7.82
C ASP A 117 -2.44 5.39 -8.33
N TYR A 118 -1.28 4.85 -7.96
CA TYR A 118 -0.89 3.49 -8.35
C TYR A 118 -1.75 2.38 -7.70
N TYR A 119 -2.62 2.74 -6.75
CA TYR A 119 -3.65 1.86 -6.20
C TYR A 119 -5.00 1.95 -6.94
N ASP A 120 -5.09 2.78 -7.99
CA ASP A 120 -6.26 2.84 -8.84
C ASP A 120 -6.35 1.59 -9.73
N VAL A 121 -7.57 1.08 -9.95
CA VAL A 121 -7.81 -0.12 -10.75
C VAL A 121 -7.39 0.09 -12.20
N MET A 122 -7.61 1.29 -12.76
CA MET A 122 -7.16 1.61 -14.12
C MET A 122 -5.64 1.69 -14.19
N ALA A 123 -4.99 2.27 -13.17
CA ALA A 123 -3.53 2.30 -13.10
C ALA A 123 -2.93 0.88 -13.04
N TYR A 124 -3.52 -0.02 -12.25
CA TYR A 124 -3.13 -1.43 -12.23
C TYR A 124 -3.33 -2.09 -13.60
N ASN A 125 -4.54 -2.00 -14.16
CA ASN A 125 -4.86 -2.63 -15.44
C ASN A 125 -3.94 -2.15 -16.55
N ASN A 126 -3.66 -0.85 -16.63
CA ASN A 126 -2.73 -0.29 -17.60
C ASN A 126 -1.29 -0.75 -17.39
N THR A 127 -0.88 -0.98 -16.14
CA THR A 127 0.47 -1.47 -15.82
C THR A 127 0.65 -2.92 -16.24
N TYR A 128 -0.37 -3.75 -16.06
CA TYR A 128 -0.33 -5.20 -16.35
C TYR A 128 -1.06 -5.59 -17.65
N SER A 129 -1.42 -4.62 -18.51
CA SER A 129 -2.11 -4.90 -19.78
C SER A 129 -1.20 -5.54 -20.82
N LYS A 130 0.12 -5.36 -20.67
CA LYS A 130 1.13 -5.91 -21.58
C LYS A 130 1.55 -7.31 -21.14
N HIS A 131 1.88 -8.14 -22.12
CA HIS A 131 2.51 -9.42 -21.85
C HIS A 131 3.93 -9.19 -21.30
N PHE A 132 4.28 -9.93 -20.25
CA PHE A 132 5.66 -10.03 -19.80
C PHE A 132 6.28 -11.21 -20.52
N GLU A 133 7.33 -10.95 -21.29
CA GLU A 133 8.13 -12.04 -21.85
C GLU A 133 8.76 -12.83 -20.70
N PRO A 134 8.76 -14.17 -20.78
CA PRO A 134 9.44 -14.98 -19.79
C PRO A 134 10.93 -14.61 -19.74
N VAL A 135 11.45 -14.50 -18.52
CA VAL A 135 12.89 -14.32 -18.32
C VAL A 135 13.60 -15.54 -18.90
N GLN A 136 14.62 -15.33 -19.73
CA GLN A 136 15.41 -16.41 -20.31
C GLN A 136 16.11 -17.24 -19.23
N SER A 137 16.61 -18.44 -19.55
CA SER A 137 17.35 -19.23 -18.56
C SER A 137 18.54 -18.43 -18.04
N GLU A 138 18.94 -18.73 -16.80
CA GLU A 138 20.08 -18.09 -16.12
C GLU A 138 21.36 -18.12 -16.98
N ASP A 139 21.49 -19.13 -17.85
CA ASP A 139 22.60 -19.29 -18.81
C ASP A 139 22.73 -18.14 -19.83
N TYR A 140 21.65 -17.38 -20.06
CA TYR A 140 21.62 -16.24 -20.98
C TYR A 140 21.75 -14.89 -20.27
N TRP A 141 21.88 -14.87 -18.95
CA TRP A 141 21.99 -13.62 -18.20
C TRP A 141 23.42 -13.12 -18.29
N ASP A 142 23.59 -11.82 -18.59
CA ASP A 142 24.90 -11.19 -18.51
C ASP A 142 25.42 -11.25 -17.07
N ASP A 143 26.74 -11.45 -16.92
CA ASP A 143 27.37 -11.34 -15.61
C ASP A 143 27.11 -9.93 -15.05
N PRO A 144 26.47 -9.81 -13.88
CA PRO A 144 26.17 -8.50 -13.32
C PRO A 144 27.49 -7.78 -13.05
N ASN A 145 27.68 -6.61 -13.67
CA ASN A 145 28.84 -5.73 -13.40
C ASN A 145 28.71 -5.01 -12.02
N PHE A 146 28.05 -5.65 -11.07
CA PHE A 146 27.91 -5.22 -9.70
C PHE A 146 28.07 -6.43 -8.79
N GLN A 147 28.75 -6.21 -7.67
CA GLN A 147 28.84 -7.23 -6.64
C GLN A 147 27.51 -7.31 -5.88
N LEU A 148 26.85 -8.46 -5.93
CA LEU A 148 25.74 -8.77 -5.03
C LEU A 148 26.30 -8.90 -3.61
N VAL A 149 26.28 -7.80 -2.86
CA VAL A 149 26.61 -7.81 -1.43
C VAL A 149 25.40 -8.39 -0.70
N ARG A 150 25.51 -9.64 -0.25
CA ARG A 150 24.53 -10.20 0.68
C ARG A 150 24.63 -9.41 2.00
N PRO A 151 23.52 -8.84 2.51
CA PRO A 151 23.55 -8.21 3.82
C PRO A 151 24.01 -9.24 4.86
N TYR A 152 25.02 -8.90 5.65
CA TYR A 152 25.41 -9.74 6.77
C TYR A 152 24.32 -9.66 7.84
N TYR A 153 23.55 -10.74 7.99
CA TYR A 153 22.61 -10.88 9.09
C TYR A 153 23.32 -11.61 10.23
N PRO A 154 23.66 -10.92 11.35
CA PRO A 154 24.38 -11.52 12.48
C PRO A 154 23.58 -12.59 13.24
N TYR A 155 22.30 -12.77 12.90
CA TYR A 155 21.45 -13.82 13.45
C TYR A 155 20.96 -14.68 12.29
N GLY A 156 21.52 -15.88 12.18
CA GLY A 156 21.35 -16.77 11.03
C GLY A 156 19.89 -17.02 10.67
N HIS A 157 19.52 -16.64 9.45
CA HIS A 157 18.36 -17.25 8.81
C HIS A 157 18.73 -18.69 8.49
N THR A 158 17.94 -19.64 8.99
CA THR A 158 17.95 -21.01 8.49
C THR A 158 17.78 -20.93 6.97
N SER A 159 18.81 -21.40 6.26
CA SER A 159 18.81 -21.53 4.80
C SER A 159 17.49 -22.16 4.36
N TRP A 160 16.73 -21.48 3.49
CA TRP A 160 15.71 -22.13 2.68
C TRP A 160 16.47 -23.09 1.76
N SER A 161 16.70 -24.31 2.23
CA SER A 161 17.26 -25.38 1.42
C SER A 161 16.28 -25.61 0.27
N LYS A 162 16.73 -25.37 -0.97
CA LYS A 162 16.05 -25.88 -2.16
C LYS A 162 15.80 -27.38 -1.92
N SER A 163 14.56 -27.77 -1.66
CA SER A 163 14.20 -29.18 -1.66
C SER A 163 14.37 -29.65 -3.10
N ASN A 164 15.40 -30.45 -3.34
CA ASN A 164 15.59 -31.10 -4.62
C ASN A 164 14.39 -32.03 -4.85
N ASN A 165 13.52 -31.66 -5.78
CA ASN A 165 12.59 -32.60 -6.41
C ASN A 165 13.41 -33.51 -7.33
N THR A 166 13.84 -34.66 -6.82
CA THR A 166 14.20 -35.80 -7.65
C THR A 166 12.94 -36.58 -7.92
N HIS A 167 12.41 -36.44 -9.14
CA HIS A 167 11.55 -37.44 -9.76
C HIS A 167 12.36 -38.74 -9.92
N SER A 168 11.86 -39.82 -9.33
CA SER A 168 12.09 -41.21 -9.73
C SER A 168 10.76 -41.93 -9.70
#